data_AF-A0A944CBJ1-F1
#
_entry.id   AF-A0A944CBJ1-F1
#
_cell.length_a   1.000
_cell.length_b   1.000
_cell.length_c   1.000
_cell.angle_alpha   90.00
_cell.angle_beta   90.00
_cell.angle_gamma   90.00
#
_symmetry.space_group_name_H-M   'P 1'
#
loop_
_entity.id
_entity.type
_entity.pdbx_description
1 polymer ?
#
loop_
_entity_poly.entity_id
_entity_poly.type
_entity_poly.pdbx_seq_one_letter_code
_entity_poly.pdbx_strand_id
1 'polypeptide(L)'
;MQVTSVVEHQETQPNALARGWPWVLACLLGLTLAGWLYLSLMVADMISVMDMTEAGPGMGVFNAFNIYQGLPPEARAAIAALCLPTSVATFGMPAETWAAADVAKVFVMWLMMALAMMLPSAIPMLNAYARRQGKQTSQARNGTETLLVAAGYLTVWSGYAVIATGAQWLLTLTSAVTPMMAPASMAFAATILMAAGAYQFTRAKKACLVRCWYPRFAFAERTGVVAAYKEGLVQGLACLGCCWAIMTVMFAVGLMNVIWIVVLGVLMAVEKTLPNNWLHVLIGIIFLGWGLALIALMQAGLVH
;
A
#
# COMPACT_ATOMS: atom_id res chain seq x y z
N MET A 1 -7.65 -45.19 54.01
CA MET A 1 -7.50 -43.73 53.78
C MET A 1 -6.96 -43.52 52.38
N GLN A 2 -7.85 -43.22 51.44
CA GLN A 2 -7.51 -42.85 50.07
C GLN A 2 -7.14 -41.37 50.06
N VAL A 3 -5.89 -41.05 49.72
CA VAL A 3 -5.52 -39.71 49.28
C VAL A 3 -5.24 -39.83 47.79
N THR A 4 -6.29 -39.64 47.00
CA THR A 4 -6.21 -39.44 45.57
C THR A 4 -5.39 -38.18 45.30
N SER A 5 -4.18 -38.37 44.79
CA SER A 5 -3.40 -37.31 44.15
C SER A 5 -4.17 -36.84 42.92
N VAL A 6 -4.78 -35.66 43.02
CA VAL A 6 -5.23 -34.89 41.86
C VAL A 6 -3.97 -34.39 41.17
N VAL A 7 -3.35 -35.27 40.38
CA VAL A 7 -2.52 -34.84 39.25
C VAL A 7 -3.51 -34.40 38.20
N GLU A 8 -3.89 -33.13 38.26
CA GLU A 8 -4.67 -32.50 37.21
C GLU A 8 -3.80 -32.55 35.96
N HIS A 9 -4.12 -33.51 35.09
CA HIS A 9 -3.63 -33.52 33.72
C HIS A 9 -3.99 -32.15 33.13
N GLN A 10 -2.99 -31.26 33.03
CA GLN A 10 -2.97 -30.28 31.95
C GLN A 10 -2.95 -31.08 30.65
N GLU A 11 -4.13 -31.51 30.19
CA GLU A 11 -4.36 -31.68 28.77
C GLU A 11 -3.99 -30.34 28.15
N THR A 12 -2.79 -30.31 27.59
CA THR A 12 -2.49 -29.45 26.46
C THR A 12 -3.72 -29.48 25.56
N GLN A 13 -4.45 -28.37 25.45
CA GLN A 13 -5.40 -28.15 24.37
C GLN A 13 -4.62 -27.57 23.18
N PRO A 14 -3.97 -28.38 22.32
CA PRO A 14 -3.75 -27.92 20.96
C PRO A 14 -5.14 -27.80 20.33
N ASN A 15 -5.44 -26.65 19.72
CA ASN A 15 -6.53 -26.41 18.75
C ASN A 15 -7.65 -25.41 19.10
N ALA A 16 -7.58 -24.69 20.23
CA ALA A 16 -8.49 -23.55 20.47
C ALA A 16 -8.07 -22.24 19.74
N LEU A 17 -6.82 -22.13 19.27
CA LEU A 17 -6.38 -21.05 18.38
C LEU A 17 -6.63 -21.35 16.89
N ALA A 18 -6.91 -22.62 16.55
CA ALA A 18 -6.76 -23.14 15.19
C ALA A 18 -7.91 -22.85 14.22
N ARG A 19 -9.13 -22.50 14.68
CA ARG A 19 -10.29 -22.40 13.77
C ARG A 19 -10.60 -20.99 13.25
N GLY A 20 -10.41 -19.94 14.05
CA GLY A 20 -10.74 -18.56 13.64
C GLY A 20 -9.65 -17.87 12.81
N TRP A 21 -8.39 -18.11 13.14
CA TRP A 21 -7.24 -17.49 12.46
C TRP A 21 -7.13 -17.86 10.96
N PRO A 22 -7.37 -19.11 10.52
CA PRO A 22 -7.37 -19.44 9.09
C PRO A 22 -8.40 -18.65 8.29
N TRP A 23 -9.60 -18.43 8.84
CA TRP A 23 -10.63 -17.61 8.20
C TRP A 23 -10.21 -16.15 8.08
N VAL A 24 -9.67 -15.57 9.16
CA VAL A 24 -9.12 -14.20 9.13
C VAL A 24 -8.04 -14.09 8.06
N LEU A 25 -7.09 -15.04 8.03
CA LEU A 25 -6.02 -15.06 7.06
C LEU A 25 -6.55 -15.18 5.63
N ALA A 26 -7.53 -16.05 5.39
CA ALA A 26 -8.17 -16.19 4.08
C ALA A 26 -8.83 -14.89 3.61
N CYS A 27 -9.54 -14.16 4.50
CA CYS A 27 -10.10 -12.85 4.17
C CYS A 27 -9.01 -11.82 3.82
N LEU A 28 -7.94 -11.75 4.61
CA LEU A 28 -6.84 -10.82 4.36
C LEU A 28 -6.11 -11.12 3.04
N LEU A 29 -5.84 -12.40 2.77
CA LEU A 29 -5.23 -12.83 1.52
C LEU A 29 -6.16 -12.58 0.33
N GLY A 30 -7.47 -12.84 0.46
CA GLY A 30 -8.45 -12.54 -0.56
C GLY A 30 -8.48 -11.05 -0.94
N LEU A 31 -8.51 -10.15 0.05
CA LEU A 31 -8.44 -8.70 -0.19
C LEU A 31 -7.11 -8.26 -0.80
N THR A 32 -5.99 -8.85 -0.36
CA THR A 32 -4.66 -8.59 -0.92
C THR A 32 -4.60 -9.00 -2.40
N LEU A 33 -5.07 -10.21 -2.71
CA LEU A 33 -5.12 -10.74 -4.07
C LEU A 33 -6.06 -9.92 -4.96
N ALA A 34 -7.19 -9.47 -4.43
CA ALA A 34 -8.10 -8.57 -5.15
C ALA A 34 -7.40 -7.24 -5.52
N GLY A 35 -6.62 -6.66 -4.60
CA GLY A 35 -5.81 -5.46 -4.88
C GLY A 35 -4.78 -5.69 -5.99
N TRP A 36 -4.02 -6.77 -5.92
CA TRP A 36 -3.05 -7.13 -6.96
C TRP A 36 -3.71 -7.45 -8.31
N LEU A 37 -4.84 -8.14 -8.30
CA LEU A 37 -5.61 -8.44 -9.50
C LEU A 37 -6.08 -7.14 -10.17
N TYR A 38 -6.65 -6.21 -9.40
CA TYR A 38 -7.06 -4.90 -9.90
C TYR A 38 -5.90 -4.15 -10.57
N LEU A 39 -4.76 -4.04 -9.89
CA LEU A 39 -3.58 -3.36 -10.43
C LEU A 39 -3.01 -4.05 -11.67
N SER A 40 -3.04 -5.39 -11.70
CA SER A 40 -2.56 -6.17 -12.85
C SER A 40 -3.47 -6.00 -14.05
N LEU A 41 -4.78 -5.98 -13.86
CA LEU A 41 -5.75 -5.73 -14.92
C LEU A 41 -5.63 -4.30 -15.47
N MET A 42 -5.40 -3.31 -14.60
CA MET A 42 -5.12 -1.93 -14.98
C MET A 42 -3.89 -1.85 -15.90
N VAL A 43 -2.78 -2.49 -15.51
CA VAL A 43 -1.56 -2.52 -16.31
C VAL A 43 -1.75 -3.30 -17.62
N ALA A 44 -2.46 -4.43 -17.60
CA ALA A 44 -2.72 -5.22 -18.79
C ALA A 44 -3.49 -4.43 -19.86
N ASP A 45 -4.45 -3.62 -19.44
CA ASP A 45 -5.20 -2.73 -20.33
C ASP A 45 -4.29 -1.64 -20.91
N MET A 46 -3.44 -1.02 -20.07
CA MET A 46 -2.48 0.01 -20.49
C MET A 46 -1.47 -0.50 -21.53
N ILE A 47 -0.94 -1.73 -21.40
CA ILE A 47 0.08 -2.28 -22.31
C ILE A 47 -0.38 -2.24 -23.78
N SER A 48 -1.68 -2.41 -24.03
CA SER A 48 -2.23 -2.45 -25.38
C SER A 48 -2.46 -1.07 -26.01
N VAL A 49 -2.52 -0.01 -25.20
CA VAL A 49 -2.96 1.33 -25.63
C VAL A 49 -1.81 2.36 -25.62
N MET A 50 -0.77 2.15 -24.83
CA MET A 50 0.28 3.17 -24.61
C MET A 50 1.70 2.63 -24.57
N ASP A 51 2.67 3.56 -24.59
CA ASP A 51 4.07 3.24 -24.37
C ASP A 51 4.30 3.22 -22.86
N MET A 52 4.72 2.08 -22.34
CA MET A 52 4.88 1.89 -20.90
C MET A 52 6.06 2.68 -20.34
N THR A 53 6.96 3.26 -21.16
CA THR A 53 7.99 4.19 -20.66
C THR A 53 7.40 5.45 -20.04
N GLU A 54 6.23 5.88 -20.52
CA GLU A 54 5.51 7.06 -20.00
C GLU A 54 4.92 6.83 -18.60
N ALA A 55 4.70 5.57 -18.21
CA ALA A 55 4.19 5.20 -16.89
C ALA A 55 5.25 5.29 -15.77
N GLY A 56 6.50 5.57 -16.13
CA GLY A 56 7.61 5.83 -15.20
C GLY A 56 8.80 4.87 -15.34
N PRO A 57 9.86 5.08 -14.54
CA PRO A 57 11.10 4.31 -14.62
C PRO A 57 10.86 2.81 -14.44
N GLY A 58 11.40 2.01 -15.37
CA GLY A 58 11.34 0.55 -15.38
C GLY A 58 10.12 -0.05 -16.09
N MET A 59 9.04 0.71 -16.29
CA MET A 59 7.81 0.19 -16.90
C MET A 59 7.96 -0.18 -18.38
N GLY A 60 8.98 0.34 -19.07
CA GLY A 60 9.31 -0.03 -20.45
C GLY A 60 9.57 -1.53 -20.69
N VAL A 61 9.86 -2.31 -19.63
CA VAL A 61 9.96 -3.78 -19.75
C VAL A 61 8.68 -4.41 -20.28
N PHE A 62 7.52 -3.82 -19.99
CA PHE A 62 6.23 -4.32 -20.43
C PHE A 62 5.96 -4.05 -21.92
N ASN A 63 6.72 -3.18 -22.57
CA ASN A 63 6.62 -2.97 -24.02
C ASN A 63 7.01 -4.22 -24.81
N ALA A 64 7.77 -5.15 -24.23
CA ALA A 64 8.04 -6.45 -24.84
C ALA A 64 6.75 -7.27 -25.10
N PHE A 65 5.68 -7.00 -24.35
CA PHE A 65 4.36 -7.59 -24.54
C PHE A 65 3.41 -6.71 -25.35
N ASN A 66 3.85 -5.50 -25.74
CA ASN A 66 3.07 -4.59 -26.56
C ASN A 66 3.22 -4.96 -28.04
N ILE A 67 2.18 -5.57 -28.61
CA ILE A 67 2.13 -5.99 -30.01
C ILE A 67 2.23 -4.78 -30.98
N TYR A 68 2.00 -3.56 -30.47
CA TYR A 68 2.01 -2.32 -31.25
C TYR A 68 3.25 -1.44 -31.02
N GLN A 69 4.32 -1.97 -30.42
CA GLN A 69 5.53 -1.20 -30.05
C GLN A 69 6.17 -0.43 -31.23
N GLY A 70 6.05 -0.92 -32.47
CA GLY A 70 6.63 -0.29 -33.66
C GLY A 70 5.74 0.72 -34.38
N LEU A 71 4.51 0.95 -33.92
CA LEU A 71 3.55 1.85 -34.55
C LEU A 71 3.63 3.26 -33.95
N PRO A 72 3.46 4.32 -34.76
CA PRO A 72 3.40 5.68 -34.24
C PRO A 72 2.25 5.85 -33.23
N PRO A 73 2.36 6.74 -32.23
CA PRO A 73 1.39 6.89 -31.15
C PRO A 73 -0.06 7.05 -31.63
N GLU A 74 -0.24 7.80 -32.71
CA GLU A 74 -1.53 8.04 -33.36
C GLU A 74 -2.14 6.75 -33.94
N ALA A 75 -1.33 5.90 -34.56
CA ALA A 75 -1.78 4.61 -35.10
C ALA A 75 -2.16 3.64 -33.98
N ARG A 76 -1.45 3.65 -32.84
CA ARG A 76 -1.82 2.85 -31.67
C ARG A 76 -3.13 3.32 -31.05
N ALA A 77 -3.31 4.62 -30.89
CA ALA A 77 -4.55 5.19 -30.38
C ALA A 77 -5.72 4.90 -31.32
N ALA A 78 -5.51 4.96 -32.64
CA ALA A 78 -6.51 4.61 -33.64
C ALA A 78 -6.86 3.11 -33.63
N ILE A 79 -5.87 2.21 -33.54
CA ILE A 79 -6.12 0.76 -33.42
C ILE A 79 -6.81 0.44 -32.10
N ALA A 80 -6.39 1.04 -30.99
CA ALA A 80 -7.06 0.91 -29.70
C ALA A 80 -8.51 1.40 -29.78
N ALA A 81 -8.78 2.54 -30.42
CA ALA A 81 -10.14 3.05 -30.61
C ALA A 81 -11.01 2.19 -31.56
N LEU A 82 -10.40 1.47 -32.51
CA LEU A 82 -11.09 0.58 -33.44
C LEU A 82 -11.33 -0.82 -32.85
N CYS A 83 -10.40 -1.31 -32.02
CA CYS A 83 -10.42 -2.67 -31.47
C CYS A 83 -10.97 -2.75 -30.04
N LEU A 84 -10.92 -1.64 -29.27
CA LEU A 84 -11.64 -1.52 -28.01
C LEU A 84 -12.96 -0.78 -28.24
N PRO A 85 -14.08 -1.25 -27.66
CA PRO A 85 -15.32 -0.50 -27.72
C PRO A 85 -15.08 0.91 -27.16
N THR A 86 -15.42 1.94 -27.95
CA THR A 86 -15.19 3.38 -27.73
C THR A 86 -15.84 3.98 -26.46
N SER A 87 -16.35 3.14 -25.57
CA SER A 87 -17.03 3.49 -24.32
C SER A 87 -16.29 3.04 -23.04
N VAL A 88 -15.17 2.34 -23.13
CA VAL A 88 -14.31 2.04 -21.97
C VAL A 88 -13.05 2.88 -22.02
N ALA A 89 -13.06 3.98 -21.26
CA ALA A 89 -11.83 4.56 -20.73
C ALA A 89 -10.93 3.43 -20.22
N THR A 90 -9.63 3.46 -20.51
CA THR A 90 -8.68 2.45 -20.04
C THR A 90 -8.94 2.17 -18.56
N PHE A 91 -9.17 0.90 -18.23
CA PHE A 91 -9.62 0.46 -16.93
C PHE A 91 -8.72 1.07 -15.84
N GLY A 92 -9.33 1.76 -14.87
CA GLY A 92 -8.60 2.40 -13.76
C GLY A 92 -7.97 3.77 -14.07
N MET A 93 -7.97 4.23 -15.33
CA MET A 93 -7.46 5.56 -15.69
C MET A 93 -8.55 6.64 -15.64
N PRO A 94 -8.28 7.81 -15.01
CA PRO A 94 -9.17 8.95 -15.08
C PRO A 94 -9.13 9.59 -16.48
N ALA A 95 -10.24 10.20 -16.90
CA ALA A 95 -10.27 11.07 -18.08
C ALA A 95 -9.47 12.36 -17.85
N GLU A 96 -9.15 13.10 -18.93
CA GLU A 96 -8.46 14.40 -18.85
C GLU A 96 -9.26 15.42 -18.02
N THR A 97 -10.57 15.51 -18.27
CA THR A 97 -11.50 16.30 -17.44
C THR A 97 -12.16 15.39 -16.40
N TRP A 98 -11.84 15.60 -15.13
CA TRP A 98 -12.30 14.73 -14.05
C TRP A 98 -13.79 14.91 -13.78
N ALA A 99 -14.58 13.87 -14.02
CA ALA A 99 -15.92 13.74 -13.48
C ALA A 99 -15.90 13.03 -12.12
N ALA A 100 -17.05 12.97 -11.43
CA ALA A 100 -17.18 12.22 -10.18
C ALA A 100 -16.77 10.74 -10.31
N ALA A 101 -17.00 10.14 -11.49
CA ALA A 101 -16.57 8.79 -11.80
C ALA A 101 -15.04 8.65 -11.82
N ASP A 102 -14.31 9.65 -12.29
CA ASP A 102 -12.84 9.61 -12.34
C ASP A 102 -12.21 9.75 -10.95
N VAL A 103 -12.81 10.59 -10.09
CA VAL A 103 -12.47 10.65 -8.66
C VAL A 103 -12.64 9.28 -8.02
N ALA A 104 -13.74 8.58 -8.31
CA ALA A 104 -13.98 7.24 -7.78
C ALA A 104 -12.95 6.21 -8.30
N LYS A 105 -12.57 6.25 -9.58
CA LYS A 105 -11.52 5.38 -10.14
C LYS A 105 -10.20 5.57 -9.41
N VAL A 106 -9.77 6.83 -9.24
CA VAL A 106 -8.51 7.16 -8.55
C VAL A 106 -8.56 6.74 -7.08
N PHE A 107 -9.68 6.97 -6.40
CA PHE A 107 -9.89 6.48 -5.04
C PHE A 107 -9.77 4.95 -4.95
N VAL A 108 -10.42 4.22 -5.85
CA VAL A 108 -10.35 2.75 -5.89
C VAL A 108 -8.92 2.30 -6.18
N MET A 109 -8.21 2.95 -7.10
CA MET A 109 -6.79 2.66 -7.39
C MET A 109 -5.92 2.78 -6.13
N TRP A 110 -5.99 3.91 -5.42
CA TRP A 110 -5.24 4.11 -4.17
C TRP A 110 -5.64 3.12 -3.08
N LEU A 111 -6.93 2.82 -2.97
CA LEU A 111 -7.43 1.83 -2.03
C LEU A 111 -6.87 0.43 -2.36
N MET A 112 -6.96 -0.01 -3.61
CA MET A 112 -6.44 -1.31 -4.05
C MET A 112 -4.93 -1.41 -3.88
N MET A 113 -4.19 -0.33 -4.11
CA MET A 113 -2.76 -0.25 -3.81
C MET A 113 -2.48 -0.39 -2.32
N ALA A 114 -3.25 0.28 -1.46
CA ALA A 114 -3.14 0.12 -0.01
C ALA A 114 -3.47 -1.33 0.41
N LEU A 115 -4.50 -1.96 -0.16
CA LEU A 115 -4.82 -3.37 0.10
C LEU A 115 -3.68 -4.30 -0.33
N ALA A 116 -3.16 -4.12 -1.53
CA ALA A 116 -2.12 -4.96 -2.11
C ALA A 116 -0.83 -4.99 -1.27
N MET A 117 -0.45 -3.84 -0.71
CA MET A 117 0.83 -3.71 0.02
C MET A 117 0.68 -3.80 1.54
N MET A 118 -0.35 -3.16 2.10
CA MET A 118 -0.39 -2.87 3.53
C MET A 118 -1.06 -3.97 4.34
N LEU A 119 -1.97 -4.74 3.75
CA LEU A 119 -2.58 -5.90 4.41
C LEU A 119 -1.55 -7.00 4.71
N PRO A 120 -0.69 -7.41 3.77
CA PRO A 120 0.38 -8.36 4.05
C PRO A 120 1.24 -7.95 5.25
N SER A 121 1.60 -6.65 5.31
CA SER A 121 2.41 -6.10 6.41
C SER A 121 1.69 -6.08 7.76
N ALA A 122 0.35 -6.13 7.78
CA ALA A 122 -0.46 -6.12 9.01
C ALA A 122 -0.69 -7.53 9.58
N ILE A 123 -0.47 -8.59 8.80
CA ILE A 123 -0.69 -9.99 9.22
C ILE A 123 0.03 -10.33 10.53
N PRO A 124 1.33 -10.02 10.73
CA PRO A 124 2.04 -10.37 11.97
C PRO A 124 1.41 -9.74 13.21
N MET A 125 0.97 -8.49 13.08
CA MET A 125 0.34 -7.71 14.14
C MET A 125 -1.08 -8.22 14.44
N LEU A 126 -1.88 -8.56 13.42
CA LEU A 126 -3.19 -9.18 13.60
C LEU A 126 -3.07 -10.58 14.24
N ASN A 127 -2.02 -11.34 13.91
CA ASN A 127 -1.73 -12.63 14.53
C ASN A 127 -1.39 -12.47 16.02
N ALA A 128 -0.57 -11.47 16.36
CA ALA A 128 -0.25 -11.14 17.74
C ALA A 128 -1.50 -10.76 18.55
N TYR A 129 -2.41 -9.98 17.95
CA TYR A 129 -3.70 -9.65 18.56
C TYR A 129 -4.57 -10.89 18.79
N ALA A 130 -4.76 -11.72 17.75
CA ALA A 130 -5.56 -12.94 17.83
C ALA A 130 -5.01 -13.94 18.87
N ARG A 131 -3.69 -14.05 18.99
CA ARG A 131 -3.04 -14.88 20.01
C ARG A 131 -3.26 -14.37 21.43
N ARG A 132 -3.25 -13.05 21.62
CA ARG A 132 -3.52 -12.43 22.93
C ARG A 132 -4.98 -12.66 23.33
N GLN A 133 -5.91 -12.45 22.42
CA GLN A 133 -7.34 -12.65 22.64
C GLN A 133 -7.72 -14.12 22.89
N GLY A 134 -7.08 -15.05 22.17
CA GLY A 134 -7.30 -16.49 22.36
C GLY A 134 -6.88 -17.01 23.75
N LYS A 135 -6.07 -16.26 24.50
CA LYS A 135 -5.75 -16.56 25.91
C LYS A 135 -6.82 -16.06 26.88
N GLN A 136 -7.70 -15.15 26.46
CA GLN A 136 -8.64 -14.44 27.34
C GLN A 136 -10.11 -14.78 27.07
N THR A 137 -10.46 -15.25 25.87
CA THR A 137 -11.87 -15.41 25.45
C THR A 137 -12.13 -16.69 24.64
N SER A 138 -13.40 -17.01 24.37
CA SER A 138 -13.79 -18.18 23.56
C SER A 138 -13.39 -18.04 22.08
N GLN A 139 -13.15 -19.18 21.44
CA GLN A 139 -12.53 -19.30 20.12
C GLN A 139 -13.27 -18.59 18.96
N ALA A 140 -14.60 -18.56 18.95
CA ALA A 140 -15.39 -17.94 17.86
C ALA A 140 -15.34 -16.40 17.90
N ARG A 141 -15.21 -15.81 19.09
CA ARG A 141 -15.15 -14.36 19.29
C ARG A 141 -13.83 -13.76 18.81
N ASN A 142 -12.77 -14.57 18.85
CA ASN A 142 -11.41 -14.19 18.44
C ASN A 142 -11.32 -13.81 16.94
N GLY A 143 -11.98 -14.55 16.05
CA GLY A 143 -11.96 -14.29 14.61
C GLY A 143 -12.62 -12.97 14.22
N THR A 144 -13.86 -12.76 14.69
CA THR A 144 -14.64 -11.55 14.42
C THR A 144 -13.99 -10.31 14.99
N GLU A 145 -13.48 -10.35 16.23
CA GLU A 145 -12.78 -9.20 16.82
C GLU A 145 -11.48 -8.89 16.07
N THR A 146 -10.75 -9.89 15.59
CA THR A 146 -9.56 -9.66 14.75
C THR A 146 -9.93 -9.03 13.40
N LEU A 147 -11.03 -9.44 12.77
CA LEU A 147 -11.55 -8.78 11.56
C LEU A 147 -11.97 -7.33 11.82
N LEU A 148 -12.51 -7.02 13.00
CA LEU A 148 -12.81 -5.64 13.38
C LEU A 148 -11.55 -4.79 13.58
N VAL A 149 -10.47 -5.37 14.11
CA VAL A 149 -9.16 -4.71 14.14
C VAL A 149 -8.67 -4.44 12.71
N ALA A 150 -8.78 -5.41 11.81
CA ALA A 150 -8.43 -5.24 10.40
C ALA A 150 -9.32 -4.17 9.72
N ALA A 151 -10.61 -4.12 10.04
CA ALA A 151 -11.53 -3.10 9.54
C ALA A 151 -11.13 -1.70 10.00
N GLY A 152 -10.82 -1.50 11.29
CA GLY A 152 -10.34 -0.20 11.80
C GLY A 152 -9.02 0.21 11.16
N TYR A 153 -8.10 -0.73 10.95
CA TYR A 153 -6.86 -0.50 10.21
C TYR A 153 -7.14 -0.04 8.78
N LEU A 154 -8.08 -0.70 8.10
CA LEU A 154 -8.49 -0.37 6.74
C LEU A 154 -9.17 1.00 6.65
N THR A 155 -9.94 1.41 7.65
CA THR A 155 -10.54 2.75 7.68
C THR A 155 -9.48 3.85 7.60
N VAL A 156 -8.34 3.68 8.29
CA VAL A 156 -7.23 4.64 8.22
C VAL A 156 -6.63 4.68 6.81
N TRP A 157 -6.43 3.51 6.19
CA TRP A 157 -5.91 3.43 4.83
C TRP A 157 -6.89 3.94 3.77
N SER A 158 -8.19 3.74 3.95
CA SER A 158 -9.22 4.37 3.13
C SER A 158 -9.18 5.89 3.27
N GLY A 159 -8.98 6.41 4.50
CA GLY A 159 -8.78 7.84 4.72
C GLY A 159 -7.54 8.37 3.99
N TYR A 160 -6.43 7.62 4.00
CA TYR A 160 -5.25 7.96 3.20
C TYR A 160 -5.56 7.95 1.70
N ALA A 161 -6.30 6.97 1.19
CA ALA A 161 -6.69 6.91 -0.22
C ALA A 161 -7.54 8.12 -0.63
N VAL A 162 -8.45 8.60 0.22
CA VAL A 162 -9.19 9.85 -0.01
C VAL A 162 -8.24 11.05 -0.09
N ILE A 163 -7.30 11.17 0.85
CA ILE A 163 -6.32 12.26 0.87
C ILE A 163 -5.44 12.22 -0.38
N ALA A 164 -4.94 11.03 -0.75
CA ALA A 164 -4.11 10.84 -1.93
C ALA A 164 -4.86 11.14 -3.22
N THR A 165 -6.14 10.79 -3.30
CA THR A 165 -7.02 11.15 -4.43
C THR A 165 -7.18 12.67 -4.54
N GLY A 166 -7.44 13.35 -3.42
CA GLY A 166 -7.53 14.81 -3.39
C GLY A 166 -6.21 15.50 -3.76
N ALA A 167 -5.08 14.97 -3.27
CA ALA A 167 -3.75 15.45 -3.62
C ALA A 167 -3.47 15.25 -5.12
N GLN A 168 -3.78 14.07 -5.67
CA GLN A 168 -3.65 13.78 -7.09
C GLN A 168 -4.52 14.71 -7.93
N TRP A 169 -5.75 14.97 -7.51
CA TRP A 169 -6.62 15.92 -8.20
C TRP A 169 -6.06 17.35 -8.19
N LEU A 170 -5.50 17.81 -7.06
CA LEU A 170 -4.85 19.13 -7.00
C LEU A 170 -3.60 19.20 -7.90
N LEU A 171 -2.84 18.11 -7.97
CA LEU A 171 -1.64 18.02 -8.81
C LEU A 171 -1.98 18.01 -10.30
N THR A 172 -3.12 17.44 -10.70
CA THR A 172 -3.57 17.52 -12.10
C THR A 172 -4.03 18.95 -12.45
N LEU A 173 -4.72 19.64 -11.55
CA LEU A 173 -5.11 21.05 -11.75
C LEU A 173 -3.91 22.00 -11.92
N THR A 174 -2.79 21.71 -11.24
CA THR A 174 -1.56 22.50 -11.33
C THR A 174 -0.61 22.03 -12.43
N SER A 175 -1.00 21.02 -13.22
CA SER A 175 -0.14 20.37 -14.23
C SER A 175 1.20 19.86 -13.66
N ALA A 176 1.26 19.59 -12.35
CA ALA A 176 2.43 19.01 -11.69
C ALA A 176 2.57 17.49 -11.97
N VAL A 177 1.48 16.89 -12.44
CA VAL A 177 1.40 15.49 -12.88
C VAL A 177 0.77 15.48 -14.27
N THR A 178 1.33 14.68 -15.18
CA THR A 178 0.86 14.54 -16.56
C THR A 178 -0.52 13.84 -16.61
N PRO A 179 -1.24 13.91 -17.74
CA PRO A 179 -2.46 13.11 -17.94
C PRO A 179 -2.24 11.60 -17.70
N MET A 180 -1.00 11.14 -17.87
CA MET A 180 -0.54 9.78 -17.66
C MET A 180 -0.20 9.45 -16.21
N MET A 181 -0.48 10.38 -15.28
CA MET A 181 -0.18 10.23 -13.85
C MET A 181 1.33 10.02 -13.55
N ALA A 182 2.19 10.60 -14.39
CA ALA A 182 3.63 10.69 -14.20
C ALA A 182 4.04 12.09 -13.72
N PRO A 183 5.16 12.27 -12.99
CA PRO A 183 5.62 13.60 -12.59
C PRO A 183 5.87 14.48 -13.82
N ALA A 184 5.35 15.72 -13.81
CA ALA A 184 5.51 16.64 -14.93
C ALA A 184 6.92 17.24 -15.04
N SER A 185 7.74 17.12 -13.99
CA SER A 185 9.14 17.57 -14.00
C SER A 185 10.00 16.72 -13.06
N MET A 186 11.29 16.62 -13.37
CA MET A 186 12.26 15.98 -12.47
C MET A 186 12.43 16.77 -11.17
N ALA A 187 12.19 18.08 -11.20
CA ALA A 187 12.18 18.92 -10.00
C ALA A 187 11.10 18.46 -9.02
N PHE A 188 9.88 18.22 -9.51
CA PHE A 188 8.79 17.70 -8.68
C PHE A 188 9.15 16.33 -8.09
N ALA A 189 9.64 15.40 -8.90
CA ALA A 189 10.08 14.08 -8.42
C ALA A 189 11.18 14.19 -7.35
N ALA A 190 12.18 15.05 -7.56
CA ALA A 190 13.26 15.29 -6.61
C ALA A 190 12.74 15.88 -5.30
N THR A 191 11.80 16.84 -5.32
CA THR A 191 11.24 17.41 -4.09
C THR A 191 10.51 16.36 -3.24
N ILE A 192 9.74 15.47 -3.87
CA ILE A 192 9.07 14.36 -3.19
C ILE A 192 10.10 13.40 -2.58
N LEU A 193 11.13 13.01 -3.34
CA LEU A 193 12.19 12.12 -2.84
C LEU A 193 12.95 12.75 -1.67
N MET A 194 13.25 14.05 -1.75
CA MET A 194 13.91 14.80 -0.67
C MET A 194 13.04 14.87 0.58
N ALA A 195 11.74 15.18 0.44
CA ALA A 195 10.80 15.22 1.54
C ALA A 195 10.61 13.84 2.19
N ALA A 196 10.42 12.80 1.38
CA ALA A 196 10.30 11.42 1.83
C ALA A 196 11.57 10.96 2.55
N GLY A 197 12.75 11.25 1.98
CA GLY A 197 14.05 10.98 2.56
C GLY A 197 14.26 11.70 3.88
N ALA A 198 13.93 12.99 3.98
CA ALA A 198 14.02 13.75 5.23
C ALA A 198 13.08 13.19 6.31
N TYR A 199 11.86 12.78 5.94
CA TYR A 199 10.92 12.17 6.87
C TYR A 199 11.47 10.89 7.53
N GLN A 200 12.32 10.14 6.83
CA GLN A 200 12.95 8.92 7.33
C GLN A 200 13.73 9.15 8.63
N PHE A 201 14.35 10.31 8.81
CA PHE A 201 15.17 10.64 9.98
C PHE A 201 14.35 11.21 11.15
N THR A 202 13.03 11.37 10.99
CA THR A 202 12.20 12.03 12.01
C THR A 202 11.93 11.13 13.21
N ARG A 203 11.84 11.75 14.40
CA ARG A 203 11.40 11.06 15.61
C ARG A 203 9.98 10.52 15.49
N ALA A 204 9.11 11.21 14.76
CA ALA A 204 7.75 10.80 14.49
C ALA A 204 7.71 9.45 13.76
N LYS A 205 8.45 9.32 12.65
CA LYS A 205 8.56 8.04 11.93
C LYS A 205 9.08 6.93 12.83
N LYS A 206 10.18 7.17 13.55
CA LYS A 206 10.78 6.16 14.45
C LYS A 206 9.80 5.70 15.54
N ALA A 207 9.04 6.62 16.13
CA ALA A 207 8.02 6.29 17.14
C ALA A 207 6.90 5.41 16.56
N CYS A 208 6.41 5.75 15.38
CA CYS A 208 5.43 4.94 14.64
C CYS A 208 5.98 3.56 14.30
N LEU A 209 7.23 3.49 13.82
CA LEU A 209 7.87 2.23 13.41
C LEU A 209 8.09 1.28 14.60
N VAL A 210 8.51 1.80 15.75
CA VAL A 210 8.62 1.00 17.00
C VAL A 210 7.27 0.38 17.40
N ARG A 211 6.16 1.09 17.16
CA ARG A 211 4.81 0.56 17.40
C ARG A 211 4.40 -0.50 16.37
N CYS A 212 4.95 -0.47 15.15
CA CYS A 212 4.79 -1.56 14.18
C CYS A 212 5.56 -2.82 14.57
N TRP A 213 6.81 -2.69 15.06
CA TRP A 213 7.61 -3.82 15.54
C TRP A 213 7.05 -4.47 16.80
N TYR A 214 6.62 -3.63 17.74
CA TYR A 214 6.15 -4.06 19.05
C TYR A 214 4.73 -3.52 19.28
N PRO A 215 3.71 -4.12 18.65
CA PRO A 215 2.34 -3.67 18.77
C PRO A 215 1.89 -3.78 20.22
N ARG A 216 1.56 -2.63 20.82
CA ARG A 216 0.93 -2.56 22.14
C ARG A 216 -0.57 -2.46 21.92
N PHE A 217 -1.34 -3.28 22.62
CA PHE A 217 -2.79 -3.27 22.47
C PHE A 217 -3.43 -2.51 23.62
N ALA A 218 -3.85 -1.28 23.37
CA ALA A 218 -4.39 -0.38 24.39
C ALA A 218 -5.81 -0.76 24.81
N PHE A 219 -6.56 -1.39 23.92
CA PHE A 219 -7.95 -1.78 24.12
C PHE A 219 -8.13 -3.30 24.19
N ALA A 220 -7.07 -4.11 24.13
CA ALA A 220 -7.19 -5.58 24.15
C ALA A 220 -7.75 -6.14 25.46
N GLU A 221 -7.65 -5.43 26.57
CA GLU A 221 -8.25 -5.86 27.85
C GLU A 221 -9.75 -5.54 27.92
N ARG A 222 -10.25 -4.71 27.00
CA ARG A 222 -11.67 -4.37 26.90
C ARG A 222 -12.31 -5.30 25.88
N THR A 223 -13.29 -6.08 26.31
CA THR A 223 -14.05 -6.96 25.41
C THR A 223 -15.07 -6.16 24.59
N GLY A 224 -15.25 -6.52 23.31
CA GLY A 224 -16.35 -6.01 22.49
C GLY A 224 -15.93 -5.37 21.16
N VAL A 225 -16.92 -5.26 20.25
CA VAL A 225 -16.72 -4.84 18.86
C VAL A 225 -16.08 -3.45 18.71
N VAL A 226 -16.46 -2.52 19.58
CA VAL A 226 -15.96 -1.14 19.56
C VAL A 226 -14.50 -1.08 20.00
N ALA A 227 -14.10 -1.88 20.98
CA ALA A 227 -12.73 -1.94 21.48
C ALA A 227 -11.78 -2.48 20.40
N ALA A 228 -12.18 -3.58 19.74
CA ALA A 228 -11.43 -4.16 18.63
C ALA A 228 -11.27 -3.18 17.46
N TYR A 229 -12.36 -2.52 17.03
CA TYR A 229 -12.28 -1.52 15.96
C TYR A 229 -11.38 -0.33 16.31
N LYS A 230 -11.48 0.19 17.55
CA LYS A 230 -10.60 1.27 18.04
C LYS A 230 -9.13 0.84 18.08
N GLU A 231 -8.85 -0.41 18.44
CA GLU A 231 -7.49 -0.96 18.37
C GLU A 231 -6.97 -0.94 16.93
N GLY A 232 -7.82 -1.32 15.98
CA GLY A 232 -7.54 -1.21 14.55
C GLY A 232 -7.17 0.20 14.12
N LEU A 233 -7.92 1.22 14.55
CA LEU A 233 -7.63 2.63 14.23
C LEU A 233 -6.27 3.08 14.79
N VAL A 234 -5.96 2.76 16.05
CA VAL A 234 -4.68 3.14 16.68
C VAL A 234 -3.51 2.52 15.92
N GLN A 235 -3.64 1.24 15.58
CA GLN A 235 -2.58 0.53 14.89
C GLN A 235 -2.48 0.93 13.41
N GLY A 236 -3.61 1.27 12.78
CA GLY A 236 -3.67 1.88 11.45
C GLY A 236 -2.97 3.23 11.40
N LEU A 237 -3.19 4.11 12.38
CA LEU A 237 -2.52 5.41 12.47
C LEU A 237 -1.01 5.27 12.69
N ALA A 238 -0.58 4.35 13.55
CA ALA A 238 0.84 4.05 13.73
C ALA A 238 1.48 3.56 12.42
N CYS A 239 0.80 2.64 11.73
CA CYS A 239 1.23 2.10 10.44
C CYS A 239 1.29 3.17 9.34
N LEU A 240 0.27 4.02 9.23
CA LEU A 240 0.27 5.13 8.30
C LEU A 240 1.43 6.09 8.61
N GLY A 241 1.63 6.41 9.89
CA GLY A 241 2.71 7.29 10.35
C GLY A 241 4.11 6.84 9.96
N CYS A 242 4.41 5.54 9.87
CA CYS A 242 5.74 5.08 9.42
C CYS A 242 5.89 5.03 7.89
N CYS A 243 4.79 4.86 7.15
CA CYS A 243 4.80 4.52 5.72
C CYS A 243 4.32 5.63 4.78
N TRP A 244 3.56 6.62 5.25
CA TRP A 244 2.89 7.60 4.37
C TRP A 244 3.88 8.35 3.46
N ALA A 245 5.05 8.71 3.97
CA ALA A 245 6.07 9.41 3.18
C ALA A 245 6.73 8.52 2.12
N ILE A 246 6.82 7.21 2.36
CA ILE A 246 7.28 6.27 1.32
C ILE A 246 6.18 6.13 0.27
N MET A 247 4.91 6.07 0.68
CA MET A 247 3.78 6.00 -0.25
C MET A 247 3.73 7.22 -1.18
N THR A 248 4.07 8.42 -0.69
CA THR A 248 4.12 9.61 -1.57
C THR A 248 5.19 9.51 -2.66
N VAL A 249 6.18 8.63 -2.55
CA VAL A 249 7.17 8.41 -3.62
C VAL A 249 6.51 7.91 -4.91
N MET A 250 5.31 7.33 -4.85
CA MET A 250 4.52 7.00 -6.06
C MET A 250 4.27 8.22 -6.95
N PHE A 251 4.14 9.42 -6.39
CA PHE A 251 4.02 10.65 -7.19
C PHE A 251 5.32 10.99 -7.94
N ALA A 252 6.48 10.50 -7.47
CA ALA A 252 7.79 10.73 -8.10
C ALA A 252 8.16 9.68 -9.14
N VAL A 253 7.68 8.44 -9.01
CA VAL A 253 8.02 7.31 -9.90
C VAL A 253 6.90 6.89 -10.84
N GLY A 254 5.75 7.56 -10.76
CA GLY A 254 4.55 7.26 -11.54
C GLY A 254 3.54 6.46 -10.71
N LEU A 255 2.30 6.94 -10.66
CA LEU A 255 1.26 6.34 -9.80
C LEU A 255 0.77 4.98 -10.31
N MET A 256 0.88 4.76 -11.63
CA MET A 256 0.48 3.52 -12.28
C MET A 256 1.64 2.51 -12.40
N ASN A 257 2.76 2.80 -11.76
CA ASN A 257 3.98 2.01 -11.89
C ASN A 257 3.96 0.78 -10.98
N VAL A 258 3.46 -0.35 -11.50
CA VAL A 258 3.32 -1.59 -10.72
C VAL A 258 4.65 -2.14 -10.21
N ILE A 259 5.76 -1.87 -10.90
CA ILE A 259 7.10 -2.28 -10.46
C ILE A 259 7.45 -1.56 -9.17
N TRP A 260 7.28 -0.24 -9.15
CA TRP A 260 7.55 0.54 -7.94
C TRP A 260 6.54 0.26 -6.84
N ILE A 261 5.30 -0.10 -7.18
CA ILE A 261 4.33 -0.64 -6.24
C ILE A 261 4.91 -1.85 -5.49
N VAL A 262 5.43 -2.84 -6.22
CA VAL A 262 6.10 -4.00 -5.61
C VAL A 262 7.31 -3.57 -4.78
N VAL A 263 8.22 -2.77 -5.35
CA VAL A 263 9.48 -2.37 -4.70
C VAL A 263 9.23 -1.62 -3.40
N LEU A 264 8.38 -0.58 -3.42
CA LEU A 264 8.05 0.22 -2.24
C LEU A 264 7.23 -0.60 -1.23
N GLY A 265 6.33 -1.46 -1.70
CA GLY A 265 5.58 -2.41 -0.87
C GLY A 265 6.52 -3.34 -0.08
N VAL A 266 7.49 -3.96 -0.75
CA VAL A 266 8.51 -4.81 -0.13
C VAL A 266 9.36 -4.00 0.84
N LEU A 267 9.85 -2.82 0.44
CA LEU A 267 10.64 -1.94 1.29
C LEU A 267 9.91 -1.59 2.59
N MET A 268 8.63 -1.20 2.51
CA MET A 268 7.80 -0.91 3.68
C MET A 268 7.55 -2.17 4.53
N ALA A 269 7.30 -3.32 3.91
CA ALA A 269 7.11 -4.58 4.63
C ALA A 269 8.38 -4.99 5.39
N VAL A 270 9.55 -4.88 4.76
CA VAL A 270 10.85 -5.16 5.37
C VAL A 270 11.11 -4.22 6.54
N GLU A 271 10.89 -2.92 6.35
CA GLU A 271 11.08 -1.91 7.40
C GLU A 271 10.19 -2.20 8.62
N LYS A 272 8.95 -2.61 8.41
CA LYS A 272 7.96 -2.89 9.48
C LYS A 272 8.11 -4.25 10.14
N THR A 273 8.72 -5.23 9.48
CA THR A 273 8.83 -6.60 10.01
C THR A 273 10.18 -6.88 10.65
N LEU A 274 11.24 -6.20 10.22
CA LEU A 274 12.58 -6.35 10.78
C LEU A 274 12.85 -5.23 11.80
N PRO A 275 12.98 -5.56 13.11
CA PRO A 275 13.28 -4.58 14.15
C PRO A 275 14.75 -4.12 14.09
N ASN A 276 15.07 -3.30 13.09
CA ASN A 276 16.40 -2.78 12.84
C ASN A 276 16.38 -1.25 12.73
N ASN A 277 17.09 -0.59 13.65
CA ASN A 277 17.19 0.86 13.73
C ASN A 277 17.99 1.51 12.58
N TRP A 278 18.65 0.73 11.73
CA TRP A 278 19.43 1.25 10.60
C TRP A 278 18.68 1.24 9.27
N LEU A 279 17.63 0.41 9.11
CA LEU A 279 16.94 0.26 7.83
C LEU A 279 16.28 1.56 7.36
N HIS A 280 15.52 2.23 8.25
CA HIS A 280 14.90 3.51 7.92
C HIS A 280 15.93 4.60 7.57
N VAL A 281 17.07 4.62 8.28
CA VAL A 281 18.19 5.53 8.02
C VAL A 281 18.76 5.27 6.62
N LEU A 282 19.02 4.01 6.27
CA LEU A 282 19.54 3.63 4.96
C LEU A 282 18.56 4.01 3.84
N ILE A 283 17.27 3.73 4.01
CA ILE A 283 16.21 4.13 3.06
C ILE A 283 16.20 5.65 2.89
N GLY A 284 16.32 6.40 4.00
CA GLY A 284 16.43 7.86 3.98
C GLY A 284 17.62 8.36 3.18
N ILE A 285 18.80 7.78 3.40
CA ILE A 285 20.02 8.11 2.65
C ILE A 285 19.83 7.82 1.16
N ILE A 286 19.24 6.69 0.80
CA ILE A 286 18.98 6.32 -0.60
C ILE A 286 18.04 7.33 -1.27
N PHE A 287 16.94 7.70 -0.62
CA PHE A 287 16.00 8.68 -1.19
C PHE A 287 16.60 10.09 -1.29
N LEU A 288 17.35 10.54 -0.29
CA LEU A 288 18.07 11.81 -0.37
C LEU A 288 19.14 11.78 -1.47
N GLY A 289 19.92 10.71 -1.55
CA GLY A 289 20.94 10.54 -2.58
C GLY A 289 20.35 10.54 -3.99
N TRP A 290 19.21 9.86 -4.17
CA TRP A 290 18.51 9.86 -5.46
C TRP A 290 17.92 11.24 -5.80
N GLY A 291 17.29 11.91 -4.84
CA GLY A 291 16.78 13.27 -5.03
C GLY A 291 17.90 14.27 -5.39
N LEU A 292 19.04 14.21 -4.68
CA LEU A 292 20.22 15.02 -4.97
C LEU A 292 20.83 14.70 -6.34
N ALA A 293 20.87 13.43 -6.74
CA ALA A 293 21.34 13.04 -8.06
C ALA A 293 20.46 13.62 -9.18
N LEU A 294 19.13 13.59 -9.03
CA LEU A 294 18.24 14.24 -9.99
C LEU A 294 18.48 15.76 -10.07
N ILE A 295 18.69 16.41 -8.93
CA ILE A 295 19.02 17.85 -8.88
C ILE A 295 20.34 18.14 -9.63
N ALA A 296 21.37 17.34 -9.39
CA ALA A 296 22.66 17.49 -10.07
C ALA A 296 22.54 17.26 -11.59
N LEU A 297 21.76 16.26 -12.01
CA LEU A 297 21.52 15.97 -13.43
C LEU A 297 20.76 17.10 -14.13
N MET A 298 19.77 17.70 -13.47
CA MET A 298 19.07 18.88 -13.97
C MET A 298 20.02 20.08 -14.13
N GLN A 299 20.88 20.33 -13.14
CA GLN A 299 21.88 21.40 -13.21
C GLN A 299 22.92 21.18 -14.33
N ALA A 300 23.23 19.93 -14.63
CA ALA A 300 24.10 19.54 -15.74
C ALA A 300 23.41 19.60 -17.12
N GLY A 301 22.10 19.88 -17.18
CA GLY A 301 21.32 19.91 -18.42
C GLY A 301 21.10 18.54 -19.06
N LEU A 302 21.25 17.46 -18.30
CA LEU A 302 21.11 16.08 -18.80
C LEU A 302 19.67 15.57 -18.73
N VAL A 303 18.82 16.20 -17.92
CA VAL A 303 17.41 15.85 -17.75
C VAL A 303 16.60 17.12 -17.48
N HIS A 304 15.33 17.15 -17.89
CA HIS A 304 14.38 18.25 -17.71
C HIS A 304 13.23 17.85 -16.78
#